data_AF-A0A2V2RIB0-F1
#
_entry.id   AF-A0A2V2RIB0-F1
#
_cell.length_a   1.000
_cell.length_b   1.000
_cell.length_c   1.000
_cell.angle_alpha   90.00
_cell.angle_beta   90.00
_cell.angle_gamma   90.00
#
_symmetry.space_group_name_H-M   'P 1'
#
loop_
_entity.id
_entity.type
_entity.pdbx_description
1 polymer ?
#
loop_
_entity_poly.entity_id
_entity_poly.type
_entity_poly.pdbx_seq_one_letter_code
_entity_poly.pdbx_strand_id
1 'polypeptide(L)'
;MPLSSGTRLGPYEILSAIGAGGMGEVYCARDTRLDRTVAIKILPPHLSASSDSKQRFEREARVISRLTHQHICGLYDVGSQDGTEFLVMEFLEGETLADRLVKGPLPADQLLRFGIQITDALDKAHRQGIVHRDLKPGNIMVTKSGIKLLDFGLAKLRTIDSSPDLSKVSLLQTEARDITTRGTILGTIPYMAP
;
A
#
# COMPACT_ATOMS: atom_id res chain seq x y z
N MET A 1 4.92 19.88 -4.52
CA MET A 1 3.98 20.39 -5.53
C MET A 1 3.44 19.19 -6.28
N PRO A 2 2.13 19.14 -6.57
CA PRO A 2 1.56 18.00 -7.27
C PRO A 2 2.19 17.86 -8.66
N LEU A 3 2.46 16.62 -9.08
CA LEU A 3 3.01 16.35 -10.41
C LEU A 3 1.98 16.69 -11.50
N SER A 4 2.45 17.36 -12.55
CA SER A 4 1.63 17.75 -13.70
C SER A 4 1.50 16.62 -14.72
N SER A 5 0.43 16.64 -15.52
CA SER A 5 0.32 15.77 -16.69
C SER A 5 1.54 15.95 -17.61
N GLY A 6 2.08 14.86 -18.14
CA GLY A 6 3.28 14.83 -18.96
C GLY A 6 4.60 14.76 -18.16
N THR A 7 4.57 14.95 -16.84
CA THR A 7 5.75 14.71 -15.99
C THR A 7 6.17 13.24 -16.10
N ARG A 8 7.48 12.98 -16.14
CA ARG A 8 8.03 11.62 -16.24
C ARG A 8 8.77 11.21 -14.97
N LEU A 9 8.46 10.01 -14.50
CA LEU A 9 9.20 9.28 -13.48
C LEU A 9 9.76 8.02 -14.14
N GLY A 10 11.02 8.09 -14.57
CA GLY A 10 11.64 7.08 -15.43
C GLY A 10 10.79 6.80 -16.69
N PRO A 11 10.33 5.55 -16.90
CA PRO A 11 9.51 5.18 -18.04
C PRO A 11 8.02 5.54 -17.88
N TYR A 12 7.61 6.11 -16.75
CA TYR A 12 6.21 6.36 -16.44
C TYR A 12 5.84 7.82 -16.69
N GLU A 13 4.83 8.05 -17.52
CA GLU A 13 4.31 9.37 -17.85
C GLU A 13 3.03 9.64 -17.06
N ILE A 14 3.02 10.67 -16.21
CA ILE A 14 1.86 11.07 -15.41
C ILE A 14 0.75 11.56 -16.34
N LEU A 15 -0.47 11.05 -16.18
CA LEU A 15 -1.66 11.45 -16.93
C LEU A 15 -2.57 12.35 -16.09
N SER A 16 -2.83 11.97 -14.84
CA SER A 16 -3.71 12.73 -13.94
C SER A 16 -3.48 12.35 -12.47
N ALA A 17 -3.86 13.22 -11.55
CA ALA A 17 -3.98 12.87 -10.14
C ALA A 17 -5.29 12.09 -9.91
N ILE A 18 -5.24 11.01 -9.13
CA ILE A 18 -6.40 10.13 -8.85
C ILE A 18 -6.69 9.97 -7.35
N GLY A 19 -5.82 10.47 -6.48
CA GLY A 19 -6.08 10.52 -5.05
C GLY A 19 -5.00 11.29 -4.29
N ALA A 20 -5.36 11.87 -3.16
CA ALA A 20 -4.43 12.48 -2.22
C ALA A 20 -4.90 12.22 -0.79
N GLY A 21 -3.99 11.81 0.09
CA GLY A 21 -4.30 11.55 1.49
C GLY A 21 -3.06 11.47 2.38
N GLY A 22 -3.23 11.14 3.66
CA GLY A 22 -2.15 11.10 4.66
C GLY A 22 -1.01 10.09 4.38
N MET A 23 -1.12 9.29 3.32
CA MET A 23 -0.12 8.31 2.90
C MET A 23 0.57 8.66 1.58
N GLY A 24 0.31 9.84 1.02
CA GLY A 24 0.92 10.31 -0.24
C GLY A 24 -0.10 10.68 -1.31
N GLU A 25 0.44 11.16 -2.42
CA GLU A 25 -0.31 11.51 -3.63
C GLU A 25 -0.30 10.32 -4.60
N VAL A 26 -1.43 10.03 -5.22
CA VAL A 26 -1.59 8.92 -6.18
C VAL A 26 -1.98 9.48 -7.54
N TYR A 27 -1.28 9.02 -8.57
CA TYR A 27 -1.42 9.45 -9.95
C TYR A 27 -1.75 8.28 -10.86
N CYS A 28 -2.60 8.52 -11.86
CA CYS A 28 -2.70 7.66 -13.03
C CYS A 28 -1.53 7.99 -13.97
N ALA A 29 -0.84 6.97 -14.46
CA ALA A 29 0.29 7.13 -15.34
C ALA A 29 0.28 6.04 -16.43
N ARG A 30 1.00 6.29 -17.53
CA ARG A 30 1.26 5.31 -18.58
C ARG A 30 2.68 4.78 -18.45
N ASP A 31 2.84 3.46 -18.35
CA ASP A 31 4.13 2.78 -18.52
C ASP A 31 4.45 2.73 -20.02
N THR A 32 5.38 3.59 -20.45
CA THR A 32 5.72 3.73 -21.88
C THR A 32 6.45 2.52 -22.45
N ARG A 33 6.95 1.60 -21.62
CA ARG A 33 7.65 0.39 -22.08
C ARG A 33 6.70 -0.74 -22.44
N LEU A 34 5.60 -0.84 -21.69
CA LEU A 34 4.62 -1.93 -21.80
C LEU A 34 3.27 -1.47 -22.33
N ASP A 35 3.14 -0.16 -22.61
CA ASP A 35 1.93 0.52 -23.05
C ASP A 35 0.69 0.16 -22.23
N ARG A 36 0.82 0.31 -20.90
CA ARG A 36 -0.25 0.03 -19.94
C ARG A 36 -0.46 1.17 -18.95
N THR A 37 -1.68 1.29 -18.46
CA THR A 37 -2.04 2.21 -17.38
C THR A 37 -1.61 1.63 -16.02
N VAL A 38 -1.01 2.47 -15.18
CA VAL A 38 -0.54 2.14 -13.83
C VAL A 38 -0.93 3.24 -12.84
N ALA A 39 -1.01 2.89 -11.56
CA ALA A 39 -1.14 3.85 -10.47
C ALA A 39 0.24 4.11 -9.86
N ILE A 40 0.62 5.37 -9.69
CA ILE A 40 1.87 5.77 -9.05
C ILE A 40 1.56 6.47 -7.74
N LYS A 41 2.04 5.91 -6.63
CA LYS A 41 1.94 6.52 -5.31
C LYS A 41 3.27 7.15 -4.93
N ILE A 42 3.28 8.46 -4.76
CA ILE A 42 4.43 9.23 -4.29
C ILE A 42 4.52 9.09 -2.77
N LEU A 43 5.68 8.70 -2.28
CA LEU A 43 5.94 8.58 -0.85
C LEU A 43 6.37 9.93 -0.28
N PRO A 44 5.82 10.36 0.87
CA PRO A 44 6.20 11.62 1.49
C PRO A 44 7.72 11.77 1.73
N PRO A 45 8.31 12.97 1.53
CA PRO A 45 9.75 13.21 1.65
C PRO A 45 10.32 12.91 3.05
N HIS A 46 9.52 13.02 4.11
CA HIS A 46 9.96 12.71 5.48
C HIS A 46 10.20 11.20 5.72
N LEU A 47 9.87 10.35 4.75
CA LEU A 47 10.17 8.91 4.73
C LEU A 47 11.49 8.60 4.00
N SER A 48 12.29 9.61 3.62
CA SER A 48 13.54 9.46 2.85
C SER A 48 14.82 9.38 3.71
N ALA A 49 14.74 8.83 4.91
CA ALA A 49 15.85 8.81 5.86
C ALA A 49 16.74 7.55 5.75
N SER A 50 18.06 7.77 5.73
CA SER A 50 19.19 6.81 5.80
C SER A 50 19.28 5.70 4.73
N SER A 51 20.51 5.26 4.44
CA SER A 51 20.78 4.16 3.50
C SER A 51 20.13 2.83 3.94
N ASP A 52 20.09 2.59 5.25
CA ASP A 52 19.55 1.36 5.84
C ASP A 52 18.03 1.24 5.64
N SER A 53 17.27 2.33 5.79
CA SER A 53 15.82 2.32 5.59
C SER A 53 15.47 2.10 4.11
N LYS A 54 16.30 2.60 3.18
CA LYS A 54 16.12 2.35 1.74
C LYS A 54 16.30 0.86 1.40
N GLN A 55 17.37 0.24 1.89
CA GLN A 55 17.63 -1.18 1.63
C GLN A 55 16.54 -2.10 2.21
N ARG A 56 16.03 -1.77 3.41
CA ARG A 56 14.90 -2.48 4.02
C ARG A 56 13.63 -2.30 3.21
N PHE A 57 13.32 -1.07 2.81
CA PHE A 57 12.15 -0.78 1.98
C PHE A 57 12.16 -1.54 0.65
N GLU A 58 13.30 -1.57 -0.05
CA GLU A 58 13.44 -2.35 -1.29
C GLU A 58 13.26 -3.86 -1.06
N ARG A 59 13.77 -4.37 0.07
CA ARG A 59 13.59 -5.77 0.45
C ARG A 59 12.12 -6.10 0.71
N GLU A 60 11.42 -5.25 1.45
CA GLU A 60 9.99 -5.42 1.75
C GLU A 60 9.13 -5.29 0.51
N ALA A 61 9.44 -4.32 -0.35
CA ALA A 61 8.79 -4.17 -1.66
C ALA A 61 8.96 -5.43 -2.52
N ARG A 62 10.14 -6.05 -2.50
CA ARG A 62 10.40 -7.31 -3.20
C ARG A 62 9.62 -8.49 -2.63
N VAL A 63 9.37 -8.51 -1.33
CA VAL A 63 8.51 -9.53 -0.70
C VAL A 63 7.06 -9.32 -1.13
N ILE A 64 6.57 -8.08 -1.08
CA ILE A 64 5.19 -7.75 -1.44
C ILE A 64 4.94 -7.89 -2.94
N SER A 65 5.90 -7.62 -3.82
CA SER A 65 5.73 -7.81 -5.26
C SER A 65 5.56 -9.28 -5.67
N ARG A 66 5.97 -10.22 -4.82
CA ARG A 66 5.73 -11.67 -5.01
C ARG A 66 4.34 -12.11 -4.57
N LEU A 67 3.59 -11.23 -3.90
CA LEU A 67 2.25 -11.52 -3.42
C LEU A 67 1.23 -11.35 -4.56
N THR A 68 1.14 -12.35 -5.43
CA THR A 68 0.17 -12.38 -6.53
C THR A 68 -1.13 -13.03 -6.07
N HIS A 69 -2.23 -12.28 -6.14
CA HIS A 69 -3.57 -12.75 -5.80
C HIS A 69 -4.64 -11.88 -6.49
N GLN A 70 -5.78 -12.46 -6.89
CA GLN A 70 -6.85 -11.71 -7.58
C GLN A 70 -7.43 -10.57 -6.74
N HIS A 71 -7.44 -10.72 -5.41
CA HIS A 71 -7.96 -9.76 -4.44
C HIS A 71 -6.87 -8.92 -3.76
N ILE A 72 -5.65 -8.89 -4.32
CA ILE A 72 -4.54 -8.04 -3.87
C ILE A 72 -4.13 -7.14 -5.03
N CYS A 73 -3.92 -5.86 -4.74
CA CYS A 73 -3.36 -4.92 -5.71
C CYS A 73 -1.90 -5.27 -6.01
N GLY A 74 -1.60 -5.45 -7.30
CA GLY A 74 -0.24 -5.78 -7.72
C GLY A 74 0.72 -4.61 -7.53
N LEU A 75 1.91 -4.88 -6.98
CA LEU A 75 3.06 -3.98 -7.01
C LEU A 75 3.94 -4.34 -8.21
N TYR A 76 4.04 -3.44 -9.18
CA TYR A 76 4.78 -3.67 -10.42
C TYR A 76 6.22 -3.18 -10.36
N ASP A 77 6.47 -2.07 -9.69
CA ASP A 77 7.80 -1.46 -9.63
C ASP A 77 7.95 -0.56 -8.41
N VAL A 78 9.20 -0.25 -8.06
CA VAL A 78 9.58 0.73 -7.05
C VAL A 78 10.71 1.57 -7.61
N GLY A 79 10.57 2.89 -7.53
CA GLY A 79 11.53 3.81 -8.13
C GLY A 79 11.89 4.97 -7.21
N SER A 80 13.03 5.58 -7.54
CA SER A 80 13.52 6.81 -6.93
C SER A 80 14.07 7.70 -8.04
N GLN A 81 13.59 8.94 -8.12
CA GLN A 81 14.07 9.93 -9.07
C GLN A 81 14.04 11.32 -8.45
N ASP A 82 15.12 12.08 -8.57
CA ASP A 82 15.22 13.46 -8.09
C ASP A 82 14.81 13.63 -6.61
N GLY A 83 15.14 12.64 -5.77
CA GLY A 83 14.77 12.60 -4.36
C GLY A 83 13.32 12.22 -4.08
N THR A 84 12.53 11.93 -5.12
CA THR A 84 11.15 11.46 -5.04
C THR A 84 11.11 9.94 -5.12
N GLU A 85 10.60 9.32 -4.07
CA GLU A 85 10.42 7.87 -3.97
C GLU A 85 8.97 7.54 -4.34
N PHE A 86 8.77 6.50 -5.15
CA PHE A 86 7.45 6.16 -5.64
C PHE A 86 7.24 4.65 -5.80
N LEU A 87 5.98 4.24 -5.66
CA LEU A 87 5.50 2.88 -5.90
C LEU A 87 4.68 2.86 -7.17
N VAL A 88 4.91 1.87 -8.03
CA VAL A 88 4.13 1.64 -9.25
C VAL A 88 3.27 0.41 -9.06
N MET A 89 1.97 0.59 -9.15
CA MET A 89 0.97 -0.40 -8.80
C MET A 89 -0.01 -0.63 -9.94
N GLU A 90 -0.77 -1.70 -9.82
CA GLU A 90 -1.94 -1.96 -10.64
C GLU A 90 -2.90 -0.76 -10.60
N PHE A 91 -3.29 -0.27 -11.77
CA PHE A 91 -4.36 0.72 -11.87
C PHE A 91 -5.70 0.01 -11.72
N LEU A 92 -6.53 0.50 -10.79
CA LEU A 92 -7.84 -0.08 -10.50
C LEU A 92 -8.95 0.92 -10.77
N GLU A 93 -9.93 0.49 -11.55
CA GLU A 93 -11.17 1.22 -11.74
C GLU A 93 -12.18 0.84 -10.66
N GLY A 94 -12.71 1.84 -9.97
CA GLY A 94 -13.67 1.62 -8.89
C GLY A 94 -13.69 2.77 -7.89
N GLU A 95 -14.27 2.48 -6.73
CA GLU A 95 -14.27 3.38 -5.57
C GLU A 95 -13.76 2.62 -4.33
N THR A 96 -13.31 3.35 -3.31
CA THR A 96 -12.93 2.70 -2.07
C THR A 96 -14.17 2.15 -1.35
N LEU A 97 -14.00 1.13 -0.51
CA LEU A 97 -15.08 0.62 0.32
C LEU A 97 -15.55 1.71 1.31
N ALA A 98 -14.67 2.62 1.73
CA ALA A 98 -15.05 3.78 2.53
C ALA A 98 -16.08 4.66 1.79
N ASP A 99 -15.79 5.05 0.55
CA ASP A 99 -16.69 5.87 -0.28
C ASP A 99 -18.00 5.13 -0.57
N ARG A 100 -17.93 3.82 -0.82
CA ARG A 100 -19.11 2.98 -1.01
C ARG A 100 -20.01 2.95 0.23
N LEU A 101 -19.44 2.91 1.43
CA LEU A 101 -20.20 2.86 2.68
C LEU A 101 -20.86 4.19 3.03
N VAL A 102 -20.34 5.33 2.53
CA VAL A 102 -21.01 6.64 2.65
C VAL A 102 -22.38 6.62 1.96
N LYS A 103 -22.54 5.84 0.88
CA LYS A 103 -23.80 5.69 0.14
C LYS A 103 -24.86 4.86 0.88
N GLY A 104 -24.51 4.31 2.06
CA GLY A 104 -25.38 3.47 2.88
C GLY A 104 -24.87 2.03 3.02
N PRO A 105 -25.53 1.24 3.88
CA PRO A 105 -25.10 -0.10 4.24
C PRO A 105 -25.04 -1.04 3.02
N LEU A 106 -24.20 -2.07 3.14
CA LEU A 106 -24.13 -3.14 2.14
C LEU A 106 -25.31 -4.11 2.32
N PRO A 107 -25.94 -4.56 1.23
CA PRO A 107 -26.76 -5.76 1.24
C PRO A 107 -25.99 -6.97 1.80
N ALA A 108 -26.68 -7.87 2.50
CA ALA A 108 -26.05 -8.99 3.20
C ALA A 108 -25.24 -9.92 2.27
N ASP A 109 -25.72 -10.15 1.06
CA ASP A 109 -25.03 -10.93 0.04
C ASP A 109 -23.73 -10.25 -0.43
N GLN A 110 -23.72 -8.92 -0.53
CA GLN A 110 -22.53 -8.15 -0.90
C GLN A 110 -21.51 -8.14 0.25
N LEU A 111 -21.98 -7.98 1.48
CA LEU A 111 -21.16 -8.07 2.69
C LEU A 111 -20.42 -9.42 2.77
N LEU A 112 -21.15 -10.53 2.63
CA LEU A 112 -20.57 -11.88 2.70
C LEU A 112 -19.56 -12.10 1.57
N ARG A 113 -19.89 -11.69 0.33
CA ARG A 113 -18.97 -11.77 -0.80
C ARG A 113 -17.68 -11.00 -0.54
N PHE A 114 -17.77 -9.75 -0.09
CA PHE A 114 -16.58 -8.94 0.21
C PHE A 114 -15.78 -9.53 1.36
N GLY A 115 -16.44 -9.99 2.42
CA GLY A 115 -15.79 -10.65 3.55
C GLY A 115 -14.95 -11.85 3.12
N ILE A 116 -15.52 -12.75 2.31
CA ILE A 116 -14.82 -13.93 1.78
C ILE A 116 -13.57 -13.49 1.00
N GLN A 117 -13.72 -12.55 0.06
CA GLN A 117 -12.61 -12.07 -0.78
C GLN A 117 -11.49 -11.41 0.03
N ILE A 118 -11.85 -10.63 1.05
CA ILE A 118 -10.89 -10.00 1.97
C ILE A 118 -10.14 -11.08 2.76
N THR A 119 -10.85 -12.05 3.35
CA THR A 119 -10.23 -13.10 4.14
C THR A 119 -9.33 -14.02 3.31
N ASP A 120 -9.70 -14.30 2.07
CA ASP A 120 -8.92 -15.11 1.12
C ASP A 120 -7.59 -14.39 0.76
N ALA A 121 -7.66 -13.09 0.48
CA ALA A 121 -6.46 -12.26 0.28
C ALA A 121 -5.55 -12.21 1.52
N LEU A 122 -6.12 -12.08 2.71
CA LEU A 122 -5.35 -12.05 3.96
C LEU A 122 -4.72 -13.40 4.27
N ASP A 123 -5.43 -14.51 4.06
CA ASP A 123 -4.88 -15.87 4.23
C ASP A 123 -3.68 -16.07 3.29
N LYS A 124 -3.80 -15.68 2.01
CA LYS A 124 -2.67 -15.72 1.06
C LYS A 124 -1.46 -14.94 1.56
N ALA A 125 -1.66 -13.73 2.10
CA ALA A 125 -0.60 -12.90 2.64
C ALA A 125 0.03 -13.50 3.91
N HIS A 126 -0.80 -13.94 4.86
CA HIS A 126 -0.36 -14.50 6.13
C HIS A 126 0.43 -15.80 5.96
N ARG A 127 0.06 -16.66 5.01
CA ARG A 127 0.85 -17.86 4.65
C ARG A 127 2.26 -17.53 4.16
N GLN A 128 2.51 -16.30 3.72
CA GLN A 128 3.82 -15.79 3.33
C GLN A 128 4.48 -14.92 4.43
N GLY A 129 3.90 -14.89 5.63
CA GLY A 129 4.39 -14.08 6.76
C GLY A 129 4.13 -12.59 6.62
N ILE A 130 3.29 -12.17 5.67
CA ILE A 130 3.02 -10.76 5.38
C ILE A 130 1.75 -10.33 6.11
N VAL A 131 1.86 -9.32 6.98
CA VAL A 131 0.73 -8.72 7.70
C VAL A 131 0.39 -7.37 7.07
N HIS A 132 -0.89 -7.08 6.81
CA HIS A 132 -1.31 -5.85 6.13
C HIS A 132 -1.06 -4.56 6.94
N ARG A 133 -1.29 -4.58 8.26
CA ARG A 133 -1.04 -3.47 9.22
C ARG A 133 -1.81 -2.16 9.00
N ASP A 134 -2.70 -2.09 8.02
CA ASP A 134 -3.60 -0.94 7.83
C ASP A 134 -4.90 -1.37 7.13
N LEU A 135 -5.43 -2.52 7.49
CA LEU A 135 -6.70 -2.96 6.91
C LEU A 135 -7.82 -2.03 7.40
N LYS A 136 -8.47 -1.35 6.47
CA LYS A 136 -9.62 -0.45 6.69
C LYS A 136 -10.40 -0.29 5.38
N PRO A 137 -11.66 0.19 5.42
CA PRO A 137 -12.44 0.44 4.21
C PRO A 137 -11.74 1.33 3.17
N GLY A 138 -10.93 2.31 3.60
CA GLY A 138 -10.16 3.17 2.68
C GLY A 138 -9.05 2.46 1.91
N ASN A 139 -8.60 1.28 2.36
CA ASN A 139 -7.57 0.47 1.70
C ASN A 139 -8.15 -0.76 0.99
N ILE A 140 -9.46 -0.73 0.70
CA ILE A 140 -10.15 -1.78 -0.04
C ILE A 140 -10.79 -1.12 -1.24
N MET A 141 -10.35 -1.47 -2.44
CA MET A 141 -10.93 -0.99 -3.68
C MET A 141 -12.07 -1.91 -4.10
N VAL A 142 -13.25 -1.36 -4.36
CA VAL A 142 -14.39 -2.09 -4.92
C VAL A 142 -14.38 -1.89 -6.43
N THR A 143 -14.09 -2.97 -7.17
CA THR A 143 -14.03 -2.98 -8.63
C THR A 143 -15.20 -3.74 -9.22
N LYS A 144 -15.37 -3.71 -10.55
CA LYS A 144 -16.38 -4.50 -11.27
C LYS A 144 -16.21 -6.02 -11.05
N SER A 145 -14.98 -6.48 -10.80
CA SER A 145 -14.63 -7.89 -10.59
C SER A 145 -14.61 -8.33 -9.11
N GLY A 146 -14.94 -7.44 -8.17
CA GLY A 146 -14.84 -7.69 -6.73
C GLY A 146 -13.85 -6.77 -6.04
N ILE A 147 -13.46 -7.09 -4.82
CA ILE A 147 -12.56 -6.25 -4.04
C ILE A 147 -11.10 -6.51 -4.37
N LYS A 148 -10.26 -5.50 -4.13
CA LYS A 148 -8.80 -5.62 -4.05
C LYS A 148 -8.28 -4.89 -2.82
N LEU A 149 -7.45 -5.56 -2.04
CA LEU A 149 -6.71 -4.95 -0.93
C LEU A 149 -5.59 -4.09 -1.49
N LEU A 150 -5.51 -2.86 -0.98
CA LEU A 150 -4.49 -1.87 -1.31
C LEU A 150 -3.44 -1.82 -0.20
N ASP A 151 -2.21 -1.42 -0.56
CA ASP A 151 -1.21 -0.93 0.39
C ASP A 151 -0.96 -1.85 1.61
N PHE A 152 -0.16 -2.91 1.44
CA PHE A 152 0.35 -3.79 2.52
C PHE A 152 1.36 -3.09 3.45
N GLY A 153 1.10 -1.85 3.87
CA GLY A 153 1.86 -1.16 4.90
C GLY A 153 3.29 -0.74 4.51
N LEU A 154 3.68 -0.82 3.24
CA LEU A 154 5.01 -0.41 2.74
C LEU A 154 5.42 1.01 3.18
N ALA A 155 4.47 1.94 3.17
CA ALA A 155 4.70 3.32 3.61
C ALA A 155 4.95 3.42 5.13
N LYS A 156 4.38 2.52 5.93
CA LYS A 156 4.52 2.51 7.39
C LYS A 156 5.83 1.90 7.86
N LEU A 157 6.40 0.95 7.12
CA LEU A 157 7.71 0.37 7.42
C LEU A 157 8.81 1.45 7.50
N ARG A 158 8.74 2.49 6.65
CA ARG A 158 9.68 3.63 6.70
C ARG A 158 9.49 4.54 7.92
N THR A 159 8.28 4.62 8.50
CA THR A 159 8.03 5.46 9.69
C THR A 159 8.63 4.90 10.97
N ILE A 160 8.80 3.58 11.04
CA ILE A 160 9.32 2.86 12.21
C ILE A 160 10.83 3.10 12.36
N ASP A 161 11.56 3.13 11.25
CA ASP A 161 13.03 3.26 11.23
C ASP A 161 13.55 4.66 11.58
N SER A 162 12.72 5.70 11.53
CA SER A 162 13.10 7.07 11.95
C SER A 162 13.28 7.21 13.48
N SER A 163 12.99 6.15 14.25
CA SER A 163 13.21 6.10 15.69
C SER A 163 14.42 5.21 16.02
N PRO A 164 15.45 5.74 16.72
CA PRO A 164 16.76 5.09 16.85
C PRO A 164 16.77 3.75 17.62
N ASP A 165 15.68 3.39 18.31
CA ASP A 165 15.58 2.18 19.14
C ASP A 165 15.00 0.96 18.41
N LEU A 166 14.47 1.14 17.19
CA LEU A 166 13.66 0.14 16.48
C LEU A 166 14.41 -0.65 15.39
N SER A 167 15.71 -0.41 15.22
CA SER A 167 16.53 -1.05 14.17
C SER A 167 16.65 -2.58 14.26
N LYS A 168 16.12 -3.21 15.34
CA LYS A 168 16.19 -4.66 15.61
C LYS A 168 14.90 -5.45 15.30
N VAL A 169 13.84 -4.84 14.78
CA VAL A 169 12.61 -5.59 14.42
C VAL A 169 12.79 -6.27 13.05
N SER A 170 13.61 -7.32 13.04
CA SER A 170 13.83 -8.21 11.89
C SER A 170 12.59 -9.07 11.63
N LEU A 171 12.07 -9.03 10.40
CA LEU A 171 10.91 -9.81 9.94
C LEU A 171 11.22 -11.30 9.66
N LEU A 172 12.23 -11.87 10.33
CA LEU A 172 12.62 -13.27 10.18
C LEU A 172 12.69 -14.06 11.49
N GLN A 173 12.21 -13.53 12.62
CA GLN A 173 12.22 -14.30 13.87
C GLN A 173 10.84 -14.32 14.52
N THR A 174 10.22 -15.50 14.46
CA THR A 174 9.05 -15.92 15.24
C THR A 174 9.45 -16.12 16.69
N GLU A 175 9.80 -15.05 17.39
CA GLU A 175 9.68 -15.02 18.84
C GLU A 175 8.70 -13.91 19.21
N ALA A 176 7.68 -14.30 19.98
CA ALA A 176 6.70 -13.40 20.56
C ALA A 176 7.42 -12.35 21.42
N ARG A 177 7.79 -11.22 20.81
CA ARG A 177 8.25 -10.02 21.50
C ARG A 177 7.53 -8.86 20.88
N ASP A 178 6.89 -8.09 21.75
CA ASP A 178 5.95 -7.02 21.45
C ASP A 178 6.41 -6.16 20.27
N ILE A 179 5.65 -6.26 19.18
CA ILE A 179 5.87 -5.53 17.92
C ILE A 179 5.61 -4.02 18.12
N THR A 180 5.10 -3.63 19.29
CA THR A 180 4.78 -2.26 19.68
C THR A 180 5.75 -1.78 20.76
N THR A 181 6.70 -0.92 20.41
CA THR A 181 7.36 -0.07 21.41
C THR A 181 6.37 0.98 21.90
N ARG A 182 6.38 1.23 23.21
CA ARG A 182 5.55 2.25 23.87
C ARG A 182 5.77 3.61 23.17
N GLY A 183 4.74 4.12 22.49
CA GLY A 183 4.74 5.48 21.93
C GLY A 183 4.52 5.63 20.42
N THR A 184 4.42 4.54 19.64
CA THR A 184 4.17 4.64 18.19
C THR A 184 2.92 3.85 17.77
N ILE A 185 1.88 4.58 17.38
CA ILE A 185 0.61 3.99 16.89
C ILE A 185 0.72 3.79 15.36
N LEU A 186 0.82 2.53 14.92
CA LEU A 186 0.86 2.15 13.50
C LEU A 186 -0.48 1.62 13.00
N GLY A 187 -1.35 2.49 12.48
CA GLY A 187 -2.70 2.05 12.16
C GLY A 187 -3.64 3.20 11.95
N THR A 188 -4.84 2.86 11.48
CA THR A 188 -5.97 3.76 11.61
C THR A 188 -6.66 3.36 12.91
N ILE A 189 -6.54 4.19 13.95
CA ILE A 189 -6.85 3.88 15.36
C ILE A 189 -8.13 3.04 15.55
N PRO A 190 -9.27 3.35 14.92
CA PRO A 190 -10.50 2.57 15.10
C PRO A 190 -10.43 1.11 14.64
N TYR A 191 -9.41 0.73 13.87
CA TYR A 191 -9.24 -0.60 13.26
C TYR A 191 -8.08 -1.40 13.87
N MET A 192 -7.51 -0.93 14.98
CA MET A 192 -6.37 -1.58 15.64
C MET A 192 -6.87 -2.52 16.75
N ALA A 193 -6.14 -3.62 16.93
CA ALA A 193 -6.33 -4.48 18.09
C ALA A 193 -5.97 -3.72 19.38
N PRO A 194 -6.64 -4.03 20.51
CA PRO A 194 -6.38 -3.39 21.81
C PRO A 194 -4.96 -3.64 22.33
#